data_AF-A0A0D6S2P2-F1
#
_entry.id   AF-A0A0D6S2P2-F1
#
_cell.length_a   1.000
_cell.length_b   1.000
_cell.length_c   1.000
_cell.angle_alpha   90.00
_cell.angle_beta   90.00
_cell.angle_gamma   90.00
#
_symmetry.space_group_name_H-M   'P 1'
#
loop_
_entity.id
_entity.type
_entity.pdbx_description
1 polymer ?
#
loop_
_entity_poly.entity_id
_entity_poly.type
_entity_poly.pdbx_seq_one_letter_code
_entity_poly.pdbx_strand_id
1 'polypeptide(L)'
;MSRRFPLIALLVLFALWLAGSYGLRYALMEDAQWVGLCVEDAQRWECQLRAGLGLLIHHRVIALGALGLALVAFFLPGRAGWRLGVLGMLVALPAMVLYSASIGVFAVVIAALRLVRRSGATPATV
;
A
#
# COMPACT_ATOMS: atom_id res chain seq x y z
N MET A 1 -19.77 13.42 -16.34
CA MET A 1 -18.52 13.44 -15.55
C MET A 1 -17.34 13.07 -16.45
N SER A 2 -16.27 13.88 -16.49
CA SER A 2 -15.11 13.62 -17.37
C SER A 2 -14.43 12.31 -16.99
N ARG A 3 -14.11 11.45 -17.98
CA ARG A 3 -13.38 10.18 -17.80
C ARG A 3 -12.05 10.33 -17.05
N ARG A 4 -11.49 11.55 -16.97
CA ARG A 4 -10.22 11.85 -16.29
C ARG A 4 -10.37 12.06 -14.78
N PHE A 5 -11.54 12.48 -14.30
CA PHE A 5 -11.78 12.76 -12.88
C PHE A 5 -11.47 11.56 -11.94
N PRO A 6 -11.95 10.34 -12.21
CA PRO A 6 -11.67 9.21 -11.32
C PRO A 6 -10.18 8.83 -11.29
N LEU A 7 -9.45 9.05 -12.38
CA LEU A 7 -8.01 8.79 -12.44
C LEU A 7 -7.22 9.81 -11.62
N ILE A 8 -7.58 11.10 -11.73
CA ILE A 8 -6.94 12.16 -10.94
C ILE A 8 -7.18 11.93 -9.46
N ALA A 9 -8.42 11.60 -9.06
CA ALA A 9 -8.74 11.29 -7.67
C ALA A 9 -7.91 10.11 -7.13
N LEU A 10 -7.70 9.07 -7.95
CA LEU A 10 -6.90 7.91 -7.58
C LEU A 10 -5.41 8.26 -7.40
N LEU A 11 -4.86 9.09 -8.29
CA LEU A 11 -3.48 9.56 -8.17
C LEU A 11 -3.28 10.43 -6.92
N VAL A 12 -4.22 11.34 -6.64
CA VAL A 12 -4.20 12.15 -5.42
C VAL A 12 -4.28 11.27 -4.18
N LEU A 13 -5.17 10.27 -4.17
CA LEU A 13 -5.27 9.30 -3.09
C LEU A 13 -3.93 8.58 -2.85
N PHE A 14 -3.29 8.07 -3.91
CA PHE A 14 -2.00 7.38 -3.77
C PHE A 14 -0.87 8.30 -3.31
N ALA A 15 -0.85 9.56 -3.78
CA ALA A 15 0.13 10.55 -3.34
C ALA A 15 -0.03 10.88 -1.85
N LEU A 16 -1.27 11.14 -1.40
CA LEU A 16 -1.58 11.40 0.00
C LEU A 16 -1.27 10.18 0.88
N TRP A 17 -1.57 8.99 0.40
CA TRP A 17 -1.30 7.75 1.12
C TRP A 17 0.21 7.47 1.26
N LEU A 18 0.98 7.75 0.20
CA LEU A 18 2.43 7.69 0.24
C LEU A 18 3.00 8.71 1.25
N ALA A 19 2.52 9.95 1.22
CA ALA A 19 2.91 10.98 2.17
C ALA A 19 2.58 10.58 3.63
N GLY A 20 1.37 10.05 3.85
CA GLY A 20 0.96 9.51 5.16
C GLY A 20 1.84 8.34 5.62
N SER A 21 2.25 7.46 4.69
CA SER A 21 3.15 6.35 5.00
C SER A 21 4.55 6.84 5.42
N TYR A 22 5.04 7.90 4.79
CA TYR A 22 6.29 8.55 5.20
C TYR A 22 6.15 9.27 6.54
N GLY A 23 5.02 9.94 6.78
CA GLY A 23 4.69 10.51 8.08
C GLY A 23 4.71 9.44 9.17
N LEU A 24 4.06 8.30 8.94
CA LEU A 24 4.04 7.19 9.88
C LEU A 24 5.44 6.64 10.17
N ARG A 25 6.27 6.51 9.14
CA ARG A 25 7.66 6.08 9.31
C ARG A 25 8.48 7.08 10.14
N TYR A 26 8.52 8.34 9.71
CA TYR A 26 9.45 9.31 10.30
C TYR A 26 8.95 9.92 11.60
N ALA A 27 7.64 10.18 11.73
CA ALA A 27 7.08 10.83 12.91
C ALA A 27 6.69 9.85 14.03
N LEU A 28 6.39 8.58 13.73
CA LEU A 28 6.00 7.58 14.75
C LEU A 28 7.07 6.50 14.96
N MET A 29 7.56 5.88 13.89
CA MET A 29 8.49 4.74 14.00
C MET A 29 9.92 5.17 14.30
N GLU A 30 10.42 6.22 13.63
CA GLU A 30 11.82 6.66 13.75
C GLU A 30 12.05 7.75 14.81
N ASP A 31 11.01 8.50 15.18
CA ASP A 31 11.17 9.58 16.15
C ASP A 31 11.54 9.04 17.54
N ALA A 32 12.59 9.61 18.12
CA ALA A 32 13.18 9.21 19.39
C ALA A 32 12.31 9.61 20.60
N GLN A 33 11.44 10.63 20.46
CA GLN A 33 10.58 11.10 21.53
C GLN A 33 9.70 9.98 22.10
N TRP A 34 9.27 9.06 21.24
CA TRP A 34 8.41 7.94 21.61
C TRP A 34 9.11 6.90 22.49
N VAL A 35 10.44 6.81 22.46
CA VAL A 35 11.17 5.84 23.31
C VAL A 35 10.99 6.20 24.78
N GLY A 36 11.14 7.48 25.14
CA GLY A 36 10.89 7.94 26.50
C GLY A 36 9.43 7.76 26.92
N LEU A 37 8.50 8.22 26.07
CA LEU A 37 7.06 8.13 26.34
C LEU A 37 6.57 6.69 26.50
N CYS A 38 7.09 5.75 25.72
CA CYS A 38 6.69 4.33 25.79
C CYS A 38 7.35 3.56 26.95
N VAL A 39 8.45 4.06 27.51
CA VAL A 39 9.04 3.52 28.74
C VAL A 39 8.22 3.94 29.96
N GLU A 40 7.73 5.18 29.97
CA GLU A 40 6.88 5.69 31.05
C GLU A 40 5.50 5.03 31.07
N ASP A 41 4.85 4.90 29.90
CA ASP A 41 3.55 4.24 29.76
C ASP A 41 3.42 3.49 28.43
N ALA A 42 3.67 2.19 28.49
CA ALA A 42 3.58 1.30 27.34
C ALA A 42 2.14 1.05 26.85
N GLN A 43 1.11 1.38 27.65
CA GLN A 43 -0.30 1.15 27.27
C GLN A 43 -0.86 2.28 26.38
N ARG A 44 -0.09 3.34 26.16
CA ARG A 44 -0.43 4.38 25.19
C ARG A 44 -0.65 3.78 23.80
N TRP A 45 -1.67 4.27 23.11
CA TRP A 45 -2.08 3.72 21.82
C TRP A 45 -0.99 3.90 20.76
N GLU A 46 -0.18 4.96 20.83
CA GLU A 46 0.95 5.21 19.94
C GLU A 46 2.04 4.14 20.10
N CYS A 47 2.29 3.74 21.34
CA CYS A 47 3.27 2.70 21.69
C CYS A 47 2.80 1.32 21.23
N GLN A 48 1.51 1.02 21.43
CA GLN A 48 0.89 -0.21 20.92
C GLN A 48 0.90 -0.25 19.38
N LEU A 49 0.60 0.88 18.72
CA LEU A 49 0.65 0.99 17.27
C LEU A 49 2.08 0.80 16.74
N ARG A 50 3.08 1.46 17.34
CA ARG A 50 4.50 1.31 16.99
C ARG A 50 4.98 -0.12 17.16
N ALA A 51 4.64 -0.77 18.28
CA ALA A 51 4.98 -2.16 18.54
C ALA A 51 4.31 -3.11 17.53
N GLY A 52 3.02 -2.93 17.28
CA GLY A 52 2.26 -3.74 16.31
C GLY A 52 2.76 -3.59 14.89
N LEU A 53 3.05 -2.36 14.44
CA LEU A 53 3.68 -2.10 13.16
C LEU A 53 5.07 -2.74 13.08
N GLY A 54 5.89 -2.62 14.13
CA GLY A 54 7.18 -3.28 14.24
C GLY A 54 7.08 -4.80 14.05
N LEU A 55 6.10 -5.45 14.68
CA LEU A 55 5.84 -6.89 14.55
C LEU A 55 5.43 -7.28 13.11
N LEU A 56 4.49 -6.54 12.53
CA LEU A 56 4.02 -6.77 11.16
C LEU A 56 5.14 -6.59 10.12
N ILE A 57 6.03 -5.63 10.33
CA ILE A 57 7.22 -5.38 9.51
C ILE A 57 8.23 -6.51 9.69
N HIS A 58 8.52 -6.89 10.93
CA HIS A 58 9.49 -7.94 11.25
C HIS A 58 9.14 -9.28 10.59
N HIS A 59 7.87 -9.69 10.69
CA HIS A 59 7.36 -10.90 10.03
C HIS A 59 6.96 -10.70 8.56
N ARG A 60 7.21 -9.51 8.00
CA ARG A 60 6.91 -9.15 6.59
C ARG A 60 5.45 -9.39 6.20
N VAL A 61 4.53 -9.33 7.16
CA VAL A 61 3.10 -9.61 6.93
C VAL A 61 2.52 -8.61 5.93
N ILE A 62 2.84 -7.33 6.10
CA ILE A 62 2.36 -6.25 5.21
C ILE A 62 2.92 -6.44 3.79
N ALA A 63 4.21 -6.79 3.70
CA ALA A 63 4.90 -6.94 2.41
C ALA A 63 4.41 -8.16 1.62
N LEU A 64 4.32 -9.32 2.28
CA LEU A 64 3.81 -10.54 1.67
C LEU A 64 2.31 -10.43 1.36
N GLY A 65 1.53 -9.81 2.23
CA GLY A 65 0.12 -9.51 1.99
C GLY A 65 -0.08 -8.60 0.78
N ALA A 66 0.70 -7.53 0.66
CA ALA A 66 0.68 -6.64 -0.50
C ALA A 66 1.04 -7.39 -1.80
N LEU A 67 2.11 -8.19 -1.77
CA LEU A 67 2.54 -8.96 -2.94
C LEU A 67 1.48 -9.97 -3.36
N GLY A 68 0.95 -10.75 -2.42
CA GLY A 68 -0.13 -11.70 -2.68
C GLY A 68 -1.36 -11.03 -3.29
N LEU A 69 -1.78 -9.88 -2.74
CA LEU A 69 -2.90 -9.11 -3.25
C LEU A 69 -2.65 -8.57 -4.67
N ALA A 70 -1.44 -8.06 -4.93
CA ALA A 70 -1.04 -7.58 -6.26
C ALA A 70 -1.01 -8.71 -7.30
N LEU A 71 -0.49 -9.88 -6.93
CA LEU A 71 -0.48 -11.06 -7.80
C LEU A 71 -1.90 -11.51 -8.13
N VAL A 72 -2.77 -11.67 -7.11
CA VAL A 72 -4.18 -12.03 -7.33
C VAL A 72 -4.87 -11.00 -8.23
N ALA A 73 -4.66 -9.71 -7.98
CA ALA A 73 -5.21 -8.64 -8.82
C ALA A 73 -4.76 -8.75 -10.29
N PHE A 74 -3.49 -9.09 -10.50
CA PHE A 74 -2.87 -9.17 -11.82
C PHE A 74 -3.48 -10.26 -12.71
N PHE A 75 -3.85 -11.40 -12.11
CA PHE A 75 -4.46 -12.52 -12.85
C PHE A 75 -5.99 -12.38 -12.99
N LEU A 76 -6.66 -11.58 -12.14
CA LEU A 76 -8.12 -11.41 -12.23
C LEU A 76 -8.53 -10.45 -13.37
N PRO A 77 -9.43 -10.86 -14.27
CA PRO A 77 -9.91 -10.01 -15.36
C PRO A 77 -10.92 -8.95 -14.89
N GLY A 78 -11.19 -7.99 -15.78
CA GLY A 78 -12.29 -7.03 -15.63
C GLY A 78 -12.20 -6.08 -14.43
N ARG A 79 -13.35 -5.74 -13.84
CA ARG A 79 -13.45 -4.78 -12.74
C ARG A 79 -12.93 -5.33 -11.41
N ALA A 80 -13.05 -6.64 -11.18
CA ALA A 80 -12.61 -7.28 -9.93
C ALA A 80 -11.09 -7.12 -9.74
N GLY A 81 -10.29 -7.48 -10.76
CA GLY A 81 -8.84 -7.30 -10.68
C GLY A 81 -8.41 -5.84 -10.65
N TRP A 82 -9.19 -4.91 -11.22
CA TRP A 82 -8.89 -3.48 -11.10
C TRP A 82 -9.08 -3.00 -9.65
N ARG A 83 -10.19 -3.38 -9.00
CA ARG A 83 -10.44 -3.05 -7.58
C ARG A 83 -9.39 -3.65 -6.67
N LEU A 84 -9.02 -4.92 -6.91
CA LEU A 84 -7.93 -5.57 -6.17
C LEU A 84 -6.58 -4.92 -6.46
N GLY A 85 -6.36 -4.37 -7.66
CA GLY A 85 -5.17 -3.59 -7.99
C GLY A 85 -5.08 -2.30 -7.18
N VAL A 86 -6.21 -1.61 -6.97
CA VAL A 86 -6.27 -0.42 -6.10
C VAL A 86 -5.98 -0.80 -4.66
N LEU A 87 -6.63 -1.84 -4.14
CA LEU A 87 -6.36 -2.34 -2.79
C LEU A 87 -4.90 -2.80 -2.64
N GLY A 88 -4.37 -3.50 -3.64
CA GLY A 88 -2.96 -3.91 -3.72
C GLY A 88 -2.03 -2.71 -3.62
N MET A 89 -2.31 -1.64 -4.37
CA MET A 89 -1.52 -0.40 -4.31
C MET A 89 -1.57 0.25 -2.92
N LEU A 90 -2.76 0.30 -2.30
CA LEU A 90 -2.93 0.86 -0.96
C LEU A 90 -2.16 0.07 0.11
N VAL A 91 -1.98 -1.24 -0.03
CA VAL A 91 -1.16 -2.01 0.93
C VAL A 91 0.32 -1.99 0.55
N ALA A 92 0.64 -1.97 -0.75
CA ALA A 92 2.01 -2.01 -1.25
C ALA A 92 2.80 -0.73 -0.97
N LEU A 93 2.16 0.45 -1.02
CA LEU A 93 2.84 1.72 -0.73
C LEU A 93 3.35 1.80 0.73
N PRO A 94 2.54 1.51 1.77
CA PRO A 94 3.03 1.38 3.14
C PRO A 94 4.11 0.31 3.28
N ALA A 95 3.92 -0.88 2.68
CA ALA A 95 4.92 -1.94 2.74
C ALA A 95 6.28 -1.49 2.19
N MET A 96 6.28 -0.77 1.07
CA MET A 96 7.48 -0.23 0.45
C MET A 96 8.18 0.79 1.37
N VAL A 97 7.40 1.69 2.00
CA VAL A 97 7.94 2.79 2.82
C VAL A 97 8.40 2.32 4.21
N LEU A 98 7.59 1.54 4.93
CA LEU A 98 7.84 1.08 6.30
C LEU A 98 8.84 -0.09 6.37
N TYR A 99 10.00 0.01 5.72
CA TYR A 99 11.13 -0.95 5.82
C TYR A 99 11.03 -2.27 5.04
N SER A 100 10.06 -2.47 4.15
CA SER A 100 10.01 -3.66 3.28
C SER A 100 10.16 -3.33 1.79
N ALA A 101 11.05 -2.39 1.45
CA ALA A 101 11.25 -1.90 0.09
C ALA A 101 11.52 -3.02 -0.94
N SER A 102 12.36 -4.01 -0.60
CA SER A 102 12.74 -5.08 -1.53
C SER A 102 11.55 -5.90 -2.03
N ILE A 103 10.51 -6.12 -1.24
CA ILE A 103 9.28 -6.82 -1.64
C ILE A 103 8.20 -5.84 -2.08
N GLY A 104 8.05 -4.72 -1.35
CA GLY A 104 7.03 -3.71 -1.58
C GLY A 104 7.12 -3.09 -2.98
N VAL A 105 8.33 -2.85 -3.49
CA VAL A 105 8.53 -2.33 -4.86
C VAL A 105 7.89 -3.26 -5.90
N PHE A 106 8.10 -4.58 -5.80
CA PHE A 106 7.48 -5.52 -6.73
C PHE A 106 5.95 -5.51 -6.64
N ALA A 107 5.40 -5.45 -5.42
CA ALA A 107 3.97 -5.35 -5.21
C ALA A 107 3.38 -4.07 -5.83
N VAL A 108 4.06 -2.92 -5.68
CA VAL A 108 3.67 -1.64 -6.29
C VAL A 108 3.68 -1.75 -7.81
N VAL A 109 4.76 -2.29 -8.41
CA VAL A 109 4.88 -2.44 -9.87
C VAL A 109 3.77 -3.34 -10.42
N ILE A 110 3.55 -4.51 -9.81
CA ILE A 110 2.52 -5.46 -10.26
C ILE A 110 1.12 -4.84 -10.16
N ALA A 111 0.81 -4.17 -9.06
CA ALA A 111 -0.46 -3.47 -8.88
C ALA A 111 -0.64 -2.33 -9.91
N ALA A 112 0.41 -1.54 -10.17
CA ALA A 112 0.39 -0.48 -11.17
C ALA A 112 0.14 -1.03 -12.58
N LEU A 113 0.86 -2.09 -12.98
CA LEU A 113 0.66 -2.78 -14.25
C LEU A 113 -0.79 -3.26 -14.39
N ARG A 114 -1.40 -3.76 -13.31
CA ARG A 114 -2.81 -4.16 -13.35
C ARG A 114 -3.77 -3.00 -13.53
N LEU A 115 -3.49 -1.83 -12.95
CA LEU A 115 -4.34 -0.64 -13.04
C LEU A 115 -4.29 0.01 -14.44
N VAL A 116 -3.14 -0.06 -15.12
CA VAL A 116 -2.99 0.50 -16.48
C VAL A 116 -3.35 -0.50 -17.58
N ARG A 117 -3.43 -1.80 -17.29
CA ARG A 117 -3.81 -2.82 -18.27
C ARG A 117 -5.20 -2.50 -18.84
N ARG A 118 -5.25 -2.25 -20.15
CA ARG A 118 -6.52 -2.11 -20.87
C ARG A 118 -7.32 -3.39 -20.72
N SER A 119 -8.59 -3.27 -20.32
CA SER A 119 -9.52 -4.40 -20.41
C SER A 119 -9.65 -4.71 -21.89
N GLY A 120 -9.14 -5.85 -22.34
CA GLY A 120 -9.27 -6.29 -23.73
C GLY A 120 -10.75 -6.44 -24.06
N ALA A 121 -11.36 -5.38 -24.60
CA ALA A 121 -12.53 -5.54 -25.42
C ALA A 121 -12.02 -6.21 -26.70
N THR A 122 -12.49 -7.42 -26.94
CA THR A 122 -12.32 -8.20 -28.16
C THR A 122 -12.41 -7.28 -29.39
N PRO A 123 -11.50 -7.38 -30.38
CA PRO A 123 -11.70 -6.69 -31.65
C PRO A 123 -13.05 -7.15 -32.21
N ALA A 124 -13.93 -6.19 -32.53
CA ALA A 124 -15.14 -6.49 -33.28
C ALA A 124 -14.70 -7.16 -34.59
N THR A 125 -15.06 -8.43 -34.74
CA THR A 125 -14.85 -9.22 -35.94
C THR A 125 -15.67 -8.62 -37.09
N VAL A 126 -14.95 -8.33 -38.18
CA VAL A 126 -15.32 -8.27 -39.61
C VAL A 126 -16.76 -7.84 -39.95
#